data_AF-A0A9W5W695-F1
#
_entry.id   AF-A0A9W5W695-F1
#
_cell.length_a   1.000
_cell.length_b   1.000
_cell.length_c   1.000
_cell.angle_alpha   90.00
_cell.angle_beta   90.00
_cell.angle_gamma   90.00
#
_symmetry.space_group_name_H-M   'P 1'
#
loop_
_entity.id
_entity.type
_entity.pdbx_description
1 polymer ?
#
loop_
_entity_poly.entity_id
_entity_poly.type
_entity_poly.pdbx_seq_one_letter_code
_entity_poly.pdbx_strand_id
1 'polypeptide(L)'
;MEHGCINRINLKALLLMTDGLYAPKRAEEPMFDPVEVTARVAQMGLECYVEWLVETEEGDPDCRLYPRVKKSDDKTAIWIQL
;
A
#
# COMPACT_ATOMS: atom_id res chain seq x y z
N MET A 1 -24.63 -2.43 -5.91
CA MET A 1 -23.20 -2.17 -6.19
C MET A 1 -23.04 -0.68 -6.39
N GLU A 2 -22.20 -0.06 -5.59
CA GLU A 2 -21.78 1.33 -5.81
C GLU A 2 -20.79 1.38 -6.96
N HIS A 3 -20.90 2.39 -7.83
CA HIS A 3 -20.01 2.58 -8.96
C HIS A 3 -19.85 4.08 -9.25
N GLY A 4 -18.75 4.44 -9.91
CA GLY A 4 -18.41 5.81 -10.28
C GLY A 4 -17.41 5.84 -11.42
N CYS A 5 -17.10 7.04 -11.89
CA CYS A 5 -16.17 7.28 -13.00
C CYS A 5 -15.06 8.23 -12.57
N ILE A 6 -13.85 7.97 -13.06
CA ILE A 6 -12.69 8.86 -12.91
C ILE A 6 -12.28 9.35 -14.30
N ASN A 7 -12.02 10.65 -14.43
CA ASN A 7 -11.51 11.21 -15.67
C ASN A 7 -10.05 10.75 -15.88
N ARG A 8 -9.73 10.25 -17.08
CA ARG A 8 -8.40 9.73 -17.44
C ARG A 8 -7.47 10.77 -18.06
N ILE A 9 -7.91 12.01 -18.27
CA ILE A 9 -7.07 13.08 -18.83
C ILE A 9 -5.84 13.27 -17.93
N ASN A 10 -4.65 13.10 -18.52
CA ASN A 10 -3.35 13.16 -17.86
C ASN A 10 -3.10 12.13 -16.74
N LEU A 11 -3.98 11.13 -16.57
CA LEU A 11 -3.74 10.03 -15.65
C LEU A 11 -2.60 9.17 -16.19
N LYS A 12 -1.54 8.99 -15.39
CA LYS A 12 -0.36 8.18 -15.79
C LYS A 12 -0.44 6.75 -15.29
N ALA A 13 -0.98 6.57 -14.10
CA ALA A 13 -1.21 5.27 -13.52
C ALA A 13 -2.35 5.34 -12.49
N LEU A 14 -2.92 4.19 -12.18
CA LEU A 14 -3.94 4.00 -11.15
C LEU A 14 -3.54 2.81 -10.27
N LEU A 15 -3.40 3.07 -8.96
CA LEU A 15 -3.26 2.03 -7.94
C LEU A 15 -4.60 1.84 -7.24
N LEU A 16 -5.13 0.63 -7.30
CA LEU A 16 -6.28 0.18 -6.50
C LEU A 16 -5.73 -0.81 -5.49
N MET A 17 -6.08 -0.68 -4.21
CA MET A 17 -5.55 -1.56 -3.16
C MET A 17 -6.50 -1.71 -1.99
N THR A 18 -6.32 -2.79 -1.21
CA THR A 18 -6.92 -2.98 0.11
C THR A 18 -6.06 -2.34 1.21
N ASP A 19 -6.64 -2.19 2.40
CA ASP A 19 -5.97 -1.66 3.60
C ASP A 19 -4.76 -2.49 4.05
N GLY A 20 -4.74 -3.80 3.76
CA GLY A 20 -3.60 -4.68 3.99
C GLY A 20 -2.31 -4.26 3.26
N LEU A 21 -2.36 -3.31 2.32
CA LEU A 21 -1.21 -2.77 1.60
C LEU A 21 -0.76 -1.38 2.06
N TYR A 22 -1.29 -0.88 3.17
CA TYR A 22 -0.86 0.40 3.72
C TYR A 22 0.60 0.36 4.15
N ALA A 23 1.34 1.44 3.89
CA ALA A 23 2.73 1.55 4.29
C ALA A 23 2.86 1.45 5.83
N PRO A 24 3.80 0.65 6.36
CA PRO A 24 4.12 0.57 7.77
C PRO A 24 4.44 1.93 8.37
N LYS A 25 3.71 2.28 9.43
CA LYS A 25 3.87 3.53 10.19
C LYS A 25 4.15 3.25 11.66
N ARG A 26 5.14 3.96 12.20
CA ARG A 26 5.42 4.00 13.64
C ARG A 26 4.34 4.79 14.37
N ALA A 27 4.28 4.66 15.68
CA ALA A 27 3.25 5.30 16.50
C ALA A 27 3.25 6.83 16.41
N GLU A 28 4.41 7.45 16.16
CA GLU A 28 4.56 8.90 16.06
C GLU A 28 4.32 9.44 14.63
N GLU A 29 4.20 8.57 13.64
CA GLU A 29 4.04 8.97 12.24
C GLU A 29 2.58 9.28 11.89
N PRO A 30 2.34 10.19 10.92
CA PRO A 30 0.99 10.44 10.42
C PRO A 30 0.39 9.16 9.81
N MET A 31 -0.93 9.02 9.99
CA MET A 31 -1.72 7.92 9.45
C MET A 31 -1.62 7.87 7.92
N PHE A 32 -1.78 6.68 7.35
CA PHE A 32 -1.87 6.34 5.92
C PHE A 32 -1.74 7.52 4.92
N ASP A 33 -0.67 7.50 4.13
CA ASP A 33 -0.47 8.43 3.02
C ASP A 33 -0.55 7.67 1.67
N PRO A 34 -1.61 7.89 0.86
CA PRO A 34 -1.74 7.24 -0.44
C PRO A 34 -0.66 7.69 -1.44
N VAL A 35 -0.09 8.89 -1.28
CA VAL A 35 0.97 9.40 -2.17
C VAL A 35 2.25 8.60 -1.94
N GLU A 36 2.59 8.29 -0.70
CA GLU A 36 3.76 7.49 -0.36
C GLU A 36 3.68 6.08 -0.96
N VAL A 37 2.55 5.40 -0.75
CA VAL A 37 2.38 4.03 -1.28
C VAL A 37 2.46 4.04 -2.80
N THR A 38 1.78 4.98 -3.45
CA THR A 38 1.81 5.10 -4.91
C THR A 38 3.21 5.41 -5.42
N ALA A 39 3.97 6.28 -4.74
CA ALA A 39 5.34 6.62 -5.11
C ALA A 39 6.29 5.41 -4.98
N ARG A 40 6.17 4.64 -3.89
CA ARG A 40 6.95 3.41 -3.70
C ARG A 40 6.64 2.40 -4.79
N VAL A 41 5.36 2.09 -5.01
CA VAL A 41 4.93 1.16 -6.07
C VAL A 41 5.40 1.63 -7.45
N ALA A 42 5.33 2.93 -7.74
CA ALA A 42 5.83 3.48 -8.99
C ALA A 42 7.36 3.36 -9.14
N GLN A 43 8.11 3.38 -8.04
CA GLN A 43 9.57 3.29 -8.03
C GLN A 43 10.09 1.85 -8.11
N MET A 44 9.54 0.92 -7.32
CA MET A 44 10.06 -0.45 -7.19
C MET A 44 9.22 -1.50 -7.91
N GLY A 45 8.00 -1.15 -8.34
CA GLY A 45 7.01 -2.10 -8.85
C GLY A 45 6.12 -2.66 -7.74
N LEU A 46 4.94 -3.16 -8.12
CA LEU A 46 3.95 -3.66 -7.16
C LEU A 46 4.43 -4.92 -6.44
N GLU A 47 5.04 -5.87 -7.15
CA GLU A 47 5.54 -7.12 -6.56
C GLU A 47 6.60 -6.85 -5.50
N CYS A 48 7.65 -6.08 -5.84
CA CYS A 48 8.70 -5.69 -4.91
C CYS A 48 8.15 -4.92 -3.70
N TYR A 49 7.11 -4.10 -3.87
CA TYR A 49 6.46 -3.40 -2.76
C TYR A 49 5.77 -4.38 -1.81
N VAL A 50 5.08 -5.39 -2.33
CA VAL A 50 4.44 -6.43 -1.53
C VAL A 50 5.48 -7.27 -0.79
N GLU A 51 6.56 -7.67 -1.45
CA GLU A 51 7.66 -8.42 -0.83
C GLU A 51 8.29 -7.62 0.31
N TRP A 52 8.63 -6.35 0.07
CA TRP A 52 9.15 -5.45 1.11
C TRP A 52 8.19 -5.31 2.30
N LEU A 53 6.87 -5.22 2.03
CA LEU A 53 5.87 -5.12 3.07
C LEU A 53 5.81 -6.39 3.92
N VAL A 54 5.82 -7.56 3.27
CA VAL A 54 5.83 -8.86 3.96
C VAL A 54 7.10 -9.03 4.79
N GLU A 55 8.27 -8.70 4.25
CA GLU A 55 9.53 -8.74 5.00
C GLU A 55 9.49 -7.82 6.23
N THR A 56 8.88 -6.64 6.09
CA THR A 56 8.72 -5.69 7.20
C THR A 56 7.79 -6.25 8.29
N GLU A 57 6.69 -6.90 7.89
CA GLU A 57 5.77 -7.59 8.80
C GLU A 57 6.44 -8.75 9.54
N GLU A 58 7.26 -9.54 8.84
CA GLU A 58 7.99 -10.66 9.43
C GLU A 58 9.12 -10.21 10.36
N GLY A 59 9.68 -9.01 10.12
CA GLY A 59 10.66 -8.37 11.00
C GLY A 59 10.08 -7.81 12.31
N ASP A 60 8.76 -7.63 12.40
CA ASP A 60 8.06 -7.13 13.59
C ASP A 60 6.82 -7.97 13.93
N PRO A 61 6.99 -9.26 14.29
CA PRO A 61 5.87 -10.19 14.48
C PRO A 61 4.98 -9.82 15.67
N ASP A 62 5.51 -9.05 16.62
CA ASP A 62 4.79 -8.55 17.80
C ASP A 62 4.20 -7.13 17.60
N CYS A 63 4.30 -6.56 16.39
CA CYS A 63 3.85 -5.20 16.03
C CYS A 63 4.38 -4.10 16.99
N ARG A 64 5.63 -4.22 17.47
CA ARG A 64 6.26 -3.27 18.41
C ARG A 64 6.71 -1.99 17.72
N LEU A 65 7.16 -2.10 16.47
CA LEU A 65 7.61 -1.00 15.65
C LEU A 65 6.46 -0.42 14.82
N TYR A 66 5.57 -1.28 14.32
CA TYR A 66 4.46 -0.93 13.43
C TYR A 66 3.12 -1.43 13.98
N PRO A 67 2.50 -0.72 14.96
CA PRO A 67 1.33 -1.21 15.70
C PRO A 67 0.07 -1.46 14.86
N ARG A 68 0.01 -0.89 13.65
CA ARG A 68 -1.15 -0.95 12.75
C ARG A 68 -1.00 -1.93 11.60
N VAL A 69 0.18 -2.53 11.44
CA VAL A 69 0.44 -3.47 10.36
C VAL A 69 0.25 -4.88 10.90
N LYS A 70 -0.75 -5.60 10.39
CA LYS A 70 -1.09 -6.94 10.84
C LYS A 70 -0.88 -7.94 9.71
N LYS A 71 -0.22 -9.06 10.04
CA LYS A 71 -0.02 -10.17 9.10
C LYS A 71 -1.33 -10.79 8.61
N SER A 72 -2.43 -10.64 9.34
CA SER A 72 -3.74 -11.22 9.01
C SER A 72 -4.48 -10.54 7.87
N ASP A 73 -4.08 -9.32 7.49
CA ASP A 73 -4.86 -8.52 6.55
C ASP A 73 -4.63 -8.99 5.11
N ASP A 74 -5.72 -9.14 4.36
CA ASP A 74 -5.69 -9.57 2.96
C ASP A 74 -5.04 -8.47 2.09
N LYS A 75 -4.00 -8.85 1.35
CA LYS A 75 -3.21 -7.96 0.49
C LYS A 75 -3.65 -8.10 -0.96
N THR A 76 -4.47 -7.17 -1.44
CA THR A 76 -4.92 -7.15 -2.84
C THR A 76 -4.64 -5.78 -3.46
N ALA A 77 -3.98 -5.76 -4.62
CA ALA A 77 -3.83 -4.55 -5.42
C ALA A 77 -3.87 -4.79 -6.92
N ILE A 78 -4.24 -3.73 -7.64
CA ILE A 78 -4.20 -3.65 -9.10
C ILE A 78 -3.45 -2.38 -9.46
N TRP A 79 -2.39 -2.53 -10.25
CA TRP A 79 -1.60 -1.43 -10.81
C TRP A 79 -1.87 -1.32 -12.30
N ILE A 80 -2.47 -0.20 -12.72
CA ILE A 80 -2.80 0.07 -14.12
C ILE A 80 -1.90 1.20 -14.61
N GLN A 81 -1.12 0.96 -15.66
CA GLN A 81 -0.33 1.98 -16.35
C GLN A 81 -1.04 2.39 -17.64
N LEU A 82 -1.05 3.69 -17.95
CA LEU A 82 -1.79 4.26 -19.10
C LEU A 82 -0.87 4.80 -20.20
#